data_AF-A0A8R1EV59-F1
#
_entry.id   AF-A0A8R1EV59-F1
#
_cell.length_a   1.000
_cell.length_b   1.000
_cell.length_c   1.000
_cell.angle_alpha   90.00
_cell.angle_beta   90.00
_cell.angle_gamma   90.00
#
_symmetry.space_group_name_H-M   'P 1'
#
loop_
_entity.id
_entity.type
_entity.pdbx_description
1 polymer ?
#
loop_
_entity_poly.entity_id
_entity_poly.type
_entity_poly.pdbx_seq_one_letter_code
_entity_poly.pdbx_strand_id
1 'polypeptide(L)'
;MTYNLLPVDLLNQCHEDFWTLAPANVNVVLHREVSSVATQWQRRGIATKMLSLNMTPEKIAEFKVDGVISETSSFANQALLLKKGFKCLKEIPYSSVVDSQGNQILKTDDGSKGLRLNLKLIKDFEF
;
A
#
# COMPACT_ATOMS: atom_id res chain seq x y z
N MET A 1 22.47 -15.70 -13.87
CA MET A 1 21.27 -16.02 -13.07
C MET A 1 20.86 -14.76 -12.35
N THR A 2 19.94 -13.99 -12.93
CA THR A 2 19.28 -12.87 -12.25
C THR A 2 18.25 -13.48 -11.30
N TYR A 3 18.44 -13.26 -10.00
CA TYR A 3 17.39 -13.54 -9.02
C TYR A 3 16.28 -12.54 -9.28
N ASN A 4 15.21 -12.94 -9.99
CA ASN A 4 13.99 -12.15 -9.99
C ASN A 4 13.49 -12.13 -8.55
N LEU A 5 13.64 -10.99 -7.89
CA LEU A 5 13.10 -10.77 -6.57
C LEU A 5 11.59 -10.62 -6.74
N LEU A 6 10.87 -11.74 -6.71
CA LEU A 6 9.41 -11.82 -6.85
C LEU A 6 8.65 -10.73 -6.06
N PRO A 7 9.06 -10.33 -4.83
CA PRO A 7 8.41 -9.21 -4.13
C PRO A 7 8.61 -7.84 -4.79
N VAL A 8 9.76 -7.60 -5.44
CA VAL A 8 10.08 -6.34 -6.13
C VAL A 8 9.27 -6.23 -7.42
N ASP A 9 9.12 -7.32 -8.17
CA ASP A 9 8.32 -7.33 -9.41
C ASP A 9 6.85 -6.97 -9.14
N LEU A 10 6.29 -7.43 -8.02
CA LEU A 10 4.93 -7.07 -7.59
C LEU A 10 4.78 -5.59 -7.23
N LEU A 11 5.82 -5.00 -6.60
CA LEU A 11 5.84 -3.58 -6.27
C LEU A 11 5.99 -2.72 -7.53
N ASN A 12 6.90 -3.09 -8.44
CA ASN A 12 7.08 -2.41 -9.72
C ASN A 12 5.79 -2.42 -10.53
N GLN A 13 5.08 -3.55 -10.59
CA GLN A 13 3.78 -3.63 -11.26
C GLN A 13 2.77 -2.64 -10.64
N CYS A 14 2.71 -2.53 -9.31
CA CYS A 14 1.86 -1.53 -8.66
C CYS A 14 2.24 -0.09 -9.04
N HIS A 15 3.54 0.21 -9.11
CA HIS A 15 4.04 1.54 -9.48
C HIS A 15 3.68 1.89 -10.92
N GLU A 16 3.87 0.96 -11.85
CA GLU A 16 3.54 1.12 -13.27
C GLU A 16 2.03 1.30 -13.49
N ASP A 17 1.20 0.51 -12.81
CA ASP A 17 -0.25 0.57 -12.99
C ASP A 17 -0.89 1.78 -12.34
N PHE A 18 -0.28 2.35 -11.29
CA PHE A 18 -0.92 3.35 -10.45
C PHE A 18 -1.51 4.51 -11.27
N TRP A 19 -0.71 5.12 -12.15
CA TRP A 19 -1.16 6.30 -12.91
C TRP A 19 -2.26 5.98 -13.93
N THR A 20 -2.37 4.72 -14.36
CA THR A 20 -3.48 4.27 -15.22
C THR A 20 -4.76 4.05 -14.42
N LEU A 21 -4.64 3.69 -13.15
CA LEU A 21 -5.76 3.41 -12.24
C LEU A 21 -6.20 4.64 -11.42
N ALA A 22 -5.33 5.65 -11.29
CA ALA A 22 -5.59 6.84 -10.50
C ALA A 22 -6.76 7.64 -11.10
N PRO A 23 -7.59 8.26 -10.25
CA PRO A 23 -8.59 9.23 -10.72
C PRO A 23 -7.92 10.35 -11.53
N ALA A 24 -8.57 10.82 -12.59
CA ALA A 24 -7.99 11.82 -13.52
C ALA A 24 -7.60 13.16 -12.87
N ASN A 25 -8.13 13.43 -11.67
CA ASN A 25 -7.83 14.64 -10.90
C ASN A 25 -6.66 14.47 -9.90
N VAL A 26 -5.94 13.35 -9.95
CA VAL A 26 -4.75 13.07 -9.12
C VAL A 26 -3.49 13.28 -9.94
N ASN A 27 -2.62 14.18 -9.50
CA ASN A 27 -1.37 14.55 -10.15
C ASN A 27 -0.15 14.33 -9.24
N VAL A 28 -0.33 14.46 -7.92
CA VAL A 28 0.73 14.25 -6.93
C VAL A 28 0.21 13.36 -5.81
N VAL A 29 1.00 12.35 -5.43
CA VAL A 29 0.68 11.47 -4.30
C VAL A 29 1.84 11.35 -3.34
N LEU A 30 1.53 11.21 -2.05
CA LEU A 30 2.48 10.71 -1.06
C LEU A 30 2.53 9.19 -1.16
N HIS A 31 3.71 8.66 -1.45
CA HIS A 31 3.91 7.23 -1.60
C HIS A 31 4.43 6.63 -0.30
N ARG A 32 3.62 5.76 0.33
CA ARG A 32 4.02 5.06 1.55
C ARG A 32 4.33 3.59 1.24
N GLU A 33 5.60 3.31 1.01
CA GLU A 33 6.10 1.96 0.67
C GLU A 33 6.19 1.05 1.90
N VAL A 34 6.68 1.56 3.04
CA VAL A 34 6.95 0.75 4.23
C VAL A 34 6.34 1.36 5.47
N SER A 35 5.65 0.52 6.25
CA SER A 35 5.21 0.85 7.61
C SER A 35 5.36 -0.38 8.50
N SER A 36 6.01 -0.21 9.64
CA SER A 36 6.27 -1.31 10.57
C SER A 36 6.12 -0.86 12.01
N VAL A 37 5.57 -1.73 12.85
CA VAL A 37 5.50 -1.56 14.30
C VAL A 37 6.01 -2.85 14.94
N ALA A 38 7.11 -2.75 15.68
CA ALA A 38 7.68 -3.90 16.38
C ALA A 38 6.66 -4.51 17.35
N THR A 39 6.66 -5.83 17.49
CA THR A 39 5.63 -6.62 18.17
C THR A 39 5.29 -6.10 19.57
N GLN A 40 6.29 -5.73 20.37
CA GLN A 40 6.12 -5.22 21.73
C GLN A 40 5.38 -3.86 21.82
N TRP A 41 5.25 -3.17 20.69
CA TRP A 41 4.59 -1.85 20.56
C TRP A 41 3.28 -1.89 19.77
N GLN A 42 2.88 -3.07 19.27
CA GLN A 42 1.61 -3.23 18.57
C GLN A 42 0.41 -3.02 19.51
N ARG A 43 -0.78 -2.88 18.91
CA ARG A 43 -2.06 -2.63 19.63
C ARG A 43 -2.14 -1.32 20.43
N ARG A 44 -1.17 -0.41 20.26
CA ARG A 44 -1.15 0.93 20.91
C ARG A 44 -1.59 2.07 19.98
N GLY A 45 -2.17 1.74 18.82
CA GLY A 45 -2.59 2.73 17.81
C GLY A 45 -1.45 3.41 17.04
N ILE A 46 -0.21 2.93 17.15
CA ILE A 46 0.97 3.55 16.51
C ILE A 46 0.82 3.56 14.97
N ALA A 47 0.47 2.42 14.36
CA ALA A 47 0.26 2.33 12.91
C ALA A 47 -0.79 3.33 12.42
N THR A 48 -1.88 3.50 13.18
CA THR A 48 -2.90 4.51 12.88
C THR A 48 -2.33 5.94 12.90
N LYS A 49 -1.53 6.28 13.92
CA LYS A 49 -0.90 7.60 14.03
C LYS A 49 0.08 7.86 12.88
N MET A 50 0.81 6.84 12.43
CA MET A 50 1.75 6.95 11.31
C MET A 50 1.07 7.26 9.96
N LEU A 51 -0.24 6.99 9.80
CA LEU A 51 -0.93 7.23 8.52
C LEU A 51 -0.98 8.69 8.10
N SER A 52 -0.99 9.63 9.06
CA SER A 52 -1.03 11.07 8.81
C SER A 52 0.13 11.82 9.47
N LEU A 53 1.09 11.08 10.04
CA LEU A 53 2.26 11.70 10.66
C LEU A 53 3.02 12.50 9.60
N ASN A 54 3.27 13.78 9.90
CA ASN A 54 3.90 14.76 9.00
C ASN A 54 3.07 15.18 7.77
N MET A 55 1.81 14.78 7.67
CA MET A 55 0.86 15.32 6.67
C MET A 55 0.19 16.59 7.21
N THR A 56 0.97 17.65 7.46
CA THR A 56 0.40 18.93 7.91
C THR A 56 -0.28 19.65 6.74
N PRO A 57 -1.34 20.45 6.95
CA PRO A 57 -2.00 21.19 5.88
C PRO A 57 -1.04 22.04 5.04
N GLU A 58 -0.03 22.63 5.67
CA GLU A 58 0.99 23.45 5.01
C GLU A 58 1.81 22.64 4.01
N LYS A 59 2.32 21.47 4.42
CA LYS A 59 3.11 20.59 3.54
C LYS A 59 2.26 20.00 2.43
N ILE A 60 1.04 19.60 2.74
CA ILE A 60 0.10 19.08 1.76
C ILE A 60 -0.18 20.12 0.67
N ALA A 61 -0.37 21.39 1.05
CA ALA A 61 -0.55 22.49 0.11
C ALA A 61 0.74 22.82 -0.67
N GLU A 62 1.89 22.87 0.00
CA GLU A 62 3.21 23.14 -0.59
C GLU A 62 3.52 22.18 -1.74
N PHE A 63 3.35 20.88 -1.51
CA PHE A 63 3.60 19.83 -2.50
C PHE A 63 2.39 19.51 -3.39
N LYS A 64 1.24 20.18 -3.17
CA LYS A 64 -0.01 19.96 -3.90
C LYS A 64 -0.44 18.49 -3.92
N VAL A 65 -0.32 17.81 -2.77
CA VAL A 65 -0.62 16.39 -2.64
C VAL A 65 -2.12 16.15 -2.83
N ASP A 66 -2.49 15.33 -3.80
CA ASP A 66 -3.89 14.96 -4.11
C ASP A 66 -4.35 13.69 -3.37
N GLY A 67 -3.40 12.86 -2.91
CA GLY A 67 -3.71 11.63 -2.18
C GLY A 67 -2.49 10.92 -1.61
N VAL A 68 -2.76 9.83 -0.89
CA VAL A 68 -1.76 8.93 -0.31
C VAL A 68 -1.95 7.56 -0.92
N ILE A 69 -0.88 6.98 -1.45
CA ILE A 69 -0.86 5.61 -1.97
C ILE A 69 -0.08 4.67 -1.05
N SER A 70 -0.45 3.40 -1.05
CA SER A 70 0.25 2.37 -0.27
C SER A 70 0.05 0.97 -0.83
N GLU A 71 1.15 0.30 -1.11
CA GLU A 71 1.21 -1.13 -1.35
C GLU A 71 1.22 -1.86 0.01
N THR A 72 0.24 -2.73 0.24
CA THR A 72 0.10 -3.45 1.51
C THR A 72 0.10 -4.95 1.29
N SER A 73 1.14 -5.59 1.80
CA SER A 73 1.34 -7.04 1.71
C SER A 73 0.81 -7.79 2.93
N SER A 74 0.72 -7.14 4.09
CA SER A 74 0.25 -7.77 5.33
C SER A 74 -1.23 -7.58 5.57
N PHE A 75 -1.87 -8.60 6.13
CA PHE A 75 -3.30 -8.58 6.45
C PHE A 75 -3.64 -7.47 7.45
N ALA A 76 -2.79 -7.26 8.45
CA ALA A 76 -2.99 -6.21 9.45
C ALA A 76 -3.02 -4.80 8.84
N ASN A 77 -2.13 -4.49 7.89
CA ASN A 77 -2.13 -3.20 7.20
C ASN A 77 -3.31 -3.07 6.25
N GLN A 78 -3.66 -4.14 5.52
CA GLN A 78 -4.84 -4.14 4.65
C GLN A 78 -6.12 -3.83 5.45
N ALA A 79 -6.29 -4.46 6.61
CA ALA A 79 -7.43 -4.20 7.49
C ALA A 79 -7.42 -2.77 8.06
N LEU A 80 -6.25 -2.26 8.47
CA LEU A 80 -6.10 -0.89 8.96
C LEU A 80 -6.49 0.14 7.89
N LEU A 81 -5.96 0.00 6.67
CA LEU A 81 -6.21 0.95 5.59
C LEU A 81 -7.67 0.95 5.16
N LEU A 82 -8.28 -0.22 5.02
CA LEU A 82 -9.72 -0.35 4.74
C LEU A 82 -10.54 0.38 5.82
N LYS A 83 -10.24 0.14 7.10
CA LYS A 83 -10.90 0.82 8.22
C LYS A 83 -10.70 2.34 8.19
N LYS A 84 -9.61 2.82 7.59
CA LYS A 84 -9.24 4.24 7.52
C LYS A 84 -9.69 4.91 6.22
N GLY A 85 -10.51 4.23 5.43
CA GLY A 85 -11.15 4.78 4.24
C GLY A 85 -10.28 4.77 2.99
N PHE A 86 -9.17 4.03 3.00
CA PHE A 86 -8.43 3.76 1.77
C PHE A 86 -9.24 2.82 0.87
N LYS A 87 -9.18 3.06 -0.43
CA LYS A 87 -9.79 2.23 -1.47
C LYS A 87 -8.71 1.38 -2.13
N CYS A 88 -8.98 0.09 -2.30
CA CYS A 88 -8.12 -0.79 -3.09
C CYS A 88 -8.32 -0.48 -4.58
N LEU A 89 -7.28 -0.03 -5.26
CA LEU A 89 -7.29 0.20 -6.71
C LEU A 89 -6.94 -1.07 -7.49
N LYS A 90 -6.01 -1.87 -6.95
CA LYS A 90 -5.59 -3.14 -7.54
C LYS A 90 -5.20 -4.13 -6.45
N GLU A 91 -5.56 -5.38 -6.64
CA GLU A 91 -5.06 -6.52 -5.86
C GLU A 91 -4.32 -7.47 -6.82
N ILE A 92 -3.07 -7.79 -6.49
CA ILE A 92 -2.31 -8.84 -7.18
C ILE A 92 -2.37 -10.08 -6.29
N PRO A 93 -3.14 -11.12 -6.65
CA PRO A 93 -3.30 -12.29 -5.81
C PRO A 93 -1.99 -13.08 -5.75
N TYR A 94 -1.57 -13.51 -4.56
CA TYR A 94 -0.35 -14.30 -4.40
C TYR A 94 -0.42 -15.66 -5.10
N SER A 95 -1.62 -16.17 -5.37
CA SER A 95 -1.84 -17.37 -6.19
C SER A 95 -1.43 -17.19 -7.66
N SER A 96 -1.31 -15.96 -8.16
CA SER A 96 -0.77 -15.68 -9.50
C SER A 96 0.76 -15.77 -9.57
N VAL A 97 1.43 -15.83 -8.41
CA VAL A 97 2.89 -15.90 -8.31
C VAL A 97 3.30 -17.37 -8.30
N VAL A 98 3.56 -17.91 -9.48
CA VAL A 98 3.86 -19.34 -9.70
C VAL A 98 5.26 -19.55 -10.26
N ASP A 99 5.82 -20.73 -10.01
CA ASP A 99 7.06 -21.18 -10.65
C ASP A 99 6.81 -21.64 -12.10
N SER A 100 7.86 -22.07 -12.80
CA SER A 100 7.76 -22.56 -14.17
C SER A 100 6.88 -23.81 -14.34
N GLN A 101 6.51 -24.48 -13.25
CA GLN A 101 5.65 -25.66 -13.24
C GLN A 101 4.22 -25.31 -12.80
N GLY A 102 3.92 -24.04 -12.51
CA GLY A 102 2.61 -23.59 -12.05
C GLY A 102 2.38 -23.70 -10.54
N ASN A 103 3.41 -24.03 -9.75
CA ASN A 103 3.27 -24.09 -8.29
C ASN A 103 3.36 -22.71 -7.67
N GLN A 104 2.44 -22.37 -6.77
CA GLN A 104 2.47 -21.10 -6.04
C GLN A 104 3.74 -20.98 -5.18
N ILE A 105 4.50 -19.90 -5.40
CA ILE A 105 5.74 -19.61 -4.69
C ILE A 105 5.47 -18.83 -3.40
N LEU A 106 4.65 -17.78 -3.49
CA LEU A 106 4.44 -16.86 -2.38
C LEU A 106 3.29 -17.32 -1.48
N LYS A 107 3.62 -17.77 -0.27
CA LYS A 107 2.67 -18.20 0.77
C LYS A 107 2.89 -17.37 2.03
N THR A 108 1.80 -16.93 2.64
CA THR A 108 1.82 -16.09 3.84
C THR A 108 1.20 -16.82 5.03
N ASP A 109 1.64 -16.47 6.23
CA ASP A 109 1.17 -17.01 7.51
C ASP A 109 0.21 -16.05 8.24
N ASP A 110 0.11 -14.80 7.79
CA ASP A 110 -0.74 -13.76 8.38
C ASP A 110 -2.16 -13.68 7.80
N GLY A 111 -2.47 -14.52 6.81
CA GLY A 111 -3.77 -14.61 6.16
C GLY A 111 -3.97 -13.69 4.94
N SER A 112 -3.01 -12.84 4.61
CA SER A 112 -3.05 -12.02 3.39
C SER A 112 -3.11 -12.89 2.11
N LYS A 113 -3.90 -12.48 1.11
CA LYS A 113 -4.11 -13.27 -0.13
C LYS A 113 -3.54 -12.61 -1.39
N GLY A 114 -3.10 -11.37 -1.28
CA GLY A 114 -2.50 -10.61 -2.36
C GLY A 114 -1.88 -9.33 -1.87
N LEU A 115 -1.08 -8.70 -2.74
CA LEU A 115 -0.58 -7.35 -2.56
C LEU A 115 -1.68 -6.38 -2.99
N ARG A 116 -2.02 -5.40 -2.14
CA ARG A 116 -3.04 -4.39 -2.46
C ARG A 116 -2.41 -3.01 -2.65
N LEU A 117 -2.61 -2.41 -3.82
CA LEU A 117 -2.37 -1.00 -4.08
C LEU A 117 -3.59 -0.21 -3.62
N ASN A 118 -3.41 0.61 -2.60
CA ASN A 118 -4.49 1.39 -1.99
C ASN A 118 -4.28 2.88 -2.21
N LEU A 119 -5.37 3.62 -2.38
CA LEU A 119 -5.39 5.07 -2.48
C LEU A 119 -6.39 5.65 -1.46
N LYS A 120 -6.00 6.75 -0.83
CA LYS A 120 -6.94 7.66 -0.16
C LYS A 120 -6.70 9.07 -0.65
N LEU A 121 -7.75 9.75 -1.11
CA LEU A 121 -7.63 11.14 -1.58
C LEU A 121 -7.42 12.07 -0.39
N ILE A 122 -6.67 13.14 -0.60
CA ILE A 122 -6.29 14.06 0.47
C ILE A 122 -7.50 14.71 1.13
N LYS A 123 -8.54 15.02 0.33
CA LYS A 123 -9.80 15.59 0.78
C LYS A 123 -10.59 14.68 1.74
N ASP A 124 -10.28 13.39 1.75
CA ASP A 124 -10.95 12.39 2.60
C ASP A 124 -10.18 12.16 3.92
N PHE A 125 -9.07 12.89 4.15
CA PHE A 125 -8.38 12.91 5.44
C PHE A 125 -9.03 13.93 6.39
N GLU A 126 -9.14 13.54 7.66
CA GLU A 126 -9.49 14.43 8.76
C GLU A 126 -8.17 14.90 9.39
N PHE A 127 -7.91 16.21 9.35
CA PHE A 127 -6.75 16.86 9.97
C PHE A 127 -7.15 17.60 11.23
#